data_AF-T0C928-F1
#
_entry.id   AF-T0C928-F1
#
_cell.length_a   1.000
_cell.length_b   1.000
_cell.length_c   1.000
_cell.angle_alpha   90.00
_cell.angle_beta   90.00
_cell.angle_gamma   90.00
#
_symmetry.space_group_name_H-M   'P 1'
#
loop_
_entity.id
_entity.type
_entity.pdbx_description
1 polymer ?
#
loop_
_entity_poly.entity_id
_entity_poly.type
_entity_poly.pdbx_seq_one_letter_code
_entity_poly.pdbx_strand_id
1 'polypeptide(L)'
;MPEHDHGTYEAISFRRHRHDVLNELQLIRGYLQLGKPERALAVVDRTATWLQSLTRWQSLGDVGKKLVWEAATCPHLQLRQMHVDGDLSDGVLDHFCAWLHKLNDHAAEQGVRLELDGQLHPLGAEIRGYVEAPFVLDEALASSFPQIAFTVVDNGNHTEMRG
;
A
#
# COMPACT_ATOMS: atom_id res chain seq x y z
N MET A 1 -23.76 1.86 -22.18
CA MET A 1 -22.91 1.74 -20.98
C MET A 1 -22.61 3.14 -20.50
N PRO A 2 -22.82 3.50 -19.23
CA PRO A 2 -22.40 4.81 -18.77
C PRO A 2 -20.88 4.82 -18.73
N GLU A 3 -20.27 5.75 -19.47
CA GLU A 3 -18.88 6.16 -19.27
C GLU A 3 -18.75 6.55 -17.80
N HIS A 4 -18.13 5.68 -16.99
CA HIS A 4 -17.77 6.04 -15.63
C HIS A 4 -16.82 7.22 -15.73
N ASP A 5 -17.26 8.36 -15.18
CA ASP A 5 -16.57 9.64 -15.19
C ASP A 5 -15.21 9.53 -14.48
N HIS A 6 -14.19 9.14 -15.25
CA HIS A 6 -12.80 8.98 -14.78
C HIS A 6 -12.29 10.25 -14.10
N GLY A 7 -12.74 11.43 -14.55
CA GLY A 7 -12.38 12.71 -13.93
C GLY A 7 -12.90 12.87 -12.50
N THR A 8 -14.07 12.33 -12.18
CA THR A 8 -14.64 12.38 -10.82
C THR A 8 -13.91 11.43 -9.87
N TYR A 9 -13.53 10.24 -10.34
CA TYR A 9 -12.79 9.27 -9.54
C TYR A 9 -11.38 9.77 -9.16
N GLU A 10 -10.62 10.27 -10.12
CA GLU A 10 -9.27 10.82 -9.85
C GLU A 10 -9.33 12.03 -8.92
N ALA A 11 -10.36 12.87 -9.03
CA ALA A 11 -10.56 14.01 -8.13
C ALA A 11 -10.84 13.57 -6.68
N ILE A 12 -11.54 12.45 -6.47
CA ILE A 12 -11.78 11.87 -5.14
C ILE A 12 -10.47 11.30 -4.59
N SER A 13 -9.75 10.49 -5.36
CA SER A 13 -8.47 9.89 -4.95
C SER A 13 -7.43 10.96 -4.63
N PHE A 14 -7.31 12.00 -5.47
CA PHE A 14 -6.43 13.14 -5.22
C PHE A 14 -6.81 13.91 -3.94
N ARG A 15 -8.11 14.10 -3.67
CA ARG A 15 -8.57 14.74 -2.44
C ARG A 15 -8.16 13.95 -1.20
N ARG A 16 -8.31 12.63 -1.23
CA ARG A 16 -7.91 11.72 -0.14
C ARG A 16 -6.40 11.70 0.04
N HIS A 17 -5.65 11.53 -1.05
CA HIS A 17 -4.19 11.60 -1.03
C HIS A 17 -3.68 12.92 -0.40
N ARG A 18 -4.23 14.06 -0.83
CA ARG A 18 -3.88 15.36 -0.25
C ARG A 18 -4.17 15.44 1.25
N HIS A 19 -5.31 14.91 1.68
CA HIS A 19 -5.67 14.87 3.10
C HIS A 19 -4.65 14.06 3.90
N ASP A 20 -4.22 12.91 3.39
CA ASP A 20 -3.27 12.03 4.08
C ASP A 20 -1.87 12.66 4.16
N VAL A 21 -1.41 13.31 3.07
CA VAL A 21 -0.16 14.09 3.10
C VAL A 21 -0.23 15.24 4.12
N LEU A 22 -1.36 15.96 4.18
CA LEU A 22 -1.54 17.03 5.16
C LEU A 22 -1.51 16.51 6.61
N ASN A 23 -2.05 15.32 6.86
CA ASN A 23 -1.98 14.68 8.17
C ASN A 23 -0.55 14.37 8.60
N GLU A 24 0.28 13.82 7.70
CA GLU A 24 1.70 13.57 7.97
C GLU A 24 2.45 14.88 8.28
N LEU A 25 2.19 15.95 7.51
CA LEU A 25 2.77 17.28 7.76
C LEU A 25 2.34 17.87 9.12
N GLN A 26 1.10 17.65 9.53
CA GLN A 26 0.62 18.06 10.85
C GLN A 26 1.35 17.31 11.97
N LEU A 27 1.58 16.00 11.81
CA LEU A 27 2.36 15.20 12.76
C LEU A 27 3.82 15.69 12.86
N ILE A 28 4.46 15.96 11.73
CA ILE A 28 5.82 16.54 11.68
C ILE A 28 5.87 17.84 12.48
N ARG A 29 4.95 18.76 12.18
CA ARG A 29 4.85 20.05 12.90
C ARG A 29 4.64 19.85 14.40
N GLY A 30 3.75 18.95 14.79
CA GLY A 30 3.48 18.64 16.20
C GLY A 30 4.72 18.11 16.92
N TYR A 31 5.47 17.18 16.30
CA TYR A 31 6.71 16.67 16.89
C TYR A 31 7.79 17.74 17.05
N LEU A 32 7.95 18.63 16.06
CA LEU A 32 8.89 19.76 16.15
C LEU A 32 8.52 20.73 17.28
N GLN A 33 7.24 21.06 17.42
CA GLN A 33 6.75 21.93 18.50
C GLN A 33 6.97 21.32 19.90
N LEU A 34 6.96 20.00 20.00
CA LEU A 34 7.24 19.25 21.24
C LEU A 34 8.73 19.03 21.50
N GLY A 35 9.63 19.58 20.67
CA GLY A 35 11.08 19.37 20.80
C GLY A 35 11.50 17.92 20.52
N LYS A 36 10.76 17.19 19.67
CA LYS A 36 11.05 15.79 19.28
C LYS A 36 11.47 15.68 17.81
N PRO A 37 12.61 16.27 17.40
CA PRO A 37 13.02 16.31 16.00
C PRO A 37 13.24 14.92 15.39
N GLU A 38 13.76 13.96 16.15
CA GLU A 38 13.95 12.58 15.67
C GLU A 38 12.64 11.91 15.26
N ARG A 39 11.56 12.18 16.01
CA ARG A 39 10.23 11.66 15.65
C ARG A 39 9.69 12.36 14.42
N ALA A 40 9.91 13.67 14.29
CA ALA A 40 9.53 14.40 13.09
C ALA A 40 10.27 13.86 11.85
N LEU A 41 11.56 13.58 11.98
CA LEU A 41 12.38 12.99 10.92
C LEU A 41 11.86 11.60 10.52
N ALA A 42 11.54 10.74 11.49
CA ALA A 42 10.94 9.45 11.19
C ALA A 42 9.60 9.55 10.43
N VAL A 43 8.80 10.60 10.69
CA VAL A 43 7.59 10.89 9.90
C VAL A 43 7.91 11.37 8.49
N VAL A 44 8.94 12.20 8.32
CA VAL A 44 9.41 12.63 7.00
C VAL A 44 9.87 11.43 6.19
N ASP A 45 10.72 10.58 6.75
CA ASP A 45 11.30 9.43 6.07
C ASP A 45 10.22 8.45 5.62
N ARG A 46 9.29 8.07 6.50
CA ARG A 46 8.18 7.17 6.10
C ARG A 46 7.28 7.77 5.03
N THR A 47 7.05 9.09 5.06
CA THR A 47 6.24 9.79 4.06
C THR A 47 6.97 9.80 2.72
N ALA A 48 8.28 10.07 2.73
CA ALA A 48 9.11 10.02 1.54
C ALA A 48 9.13 8.61 0.92
N THR A 49 9.28 7.57 1.73
CA THR A 49 9.24 6.16 1.28
C THR A 49 7.89 5.82 0.64
N TRP A 50 6.78 6.24 1.25
CA TRP A 50 5.45 6.04 0.66
C TRP A 50 5.30 6.75 -0.69
N LEU A 51 5.68 8.03 -0.79
CA LEU A 51 5.62 8.78 -2.04
C LEU A 51 6.52 8.18 -3.13
N GLN A 52 7.71 7.70 -2.77
CA GLN A 52 8.59 6.99 -3.71
C GLN A 52 7.98 5.67 -4.18
N SER A 53 7.26 4.96 -3.31
CA SER A 53 6.53 3.76 -3.69
C SER A 53 5.46 4.05 -4.74
N LEU A 54 4.83 5.22 -4.76
CA LEU A 54 3.85 5.58 -5.80
C LEU A 54 4.50 5.64 -7.20
N THR A 55 5.76 6.06 -7.29
CA THR A 55 6.53 6.00 -8.55
C THR A 55 6.71 4.57 -9.03
N ARG A 56 6.90 3.60 -8.11
CA ARG A 56 7.01 2.18 -8.47
C ARG A 56 5.69 1.65 -9.02
N TRP A 57 4.56 1.97 -8.39
CA TRP A 57 3.25 1.66 -8.94
C TRP A 57 3.06 2.22 -10.34
N GLN A 58 3.39 3.50 -10.55
CA GLN A 58 3.28 4.16 -11.85
C GLN A 58 4.14 3.50 -12.93
N SER A 59 5.27 2.89 -12.55
CA SER A 59 6.19 2.24 -13.49
C SER A 59 5.66 0.93 -14.09
N LEU A 60 4.53 0.40 -13.61
CA LEU A 60 3.87 -0.82 -14.10
C LEU A 60 3.04 -0.60 -15.39
N GLY A 61 3.38 0.40 -16.20
CA GLY A 61 2.66 0.71 -17.45
C GLY A 61 1.22 1.17 -17.22
N ASP A 62 0.30 0.74 -18.10
CA ASP A 62 -1.10 1.17 -18.05
C ASP A 62 -1.86 0.64 -16.82
N VAL A 63 -1.52 -0.57 -16.36
CA VAL A 63 -1.99 -1.10 -15.07
C VAL A 63 -1.53 -0.20 -13.93
N GLY A 64 -0.27 0.22 -13.96
CA GLY A 64 0.30 1.13 -12.96
C GLY A 64 -0.43 2.46 -12.85
N LYS A 65 -0.91 3.03 -13.97
CA LYS A 65 -1.69 4.28 -13.97
C LYS A 65 -3.03 4.15 -13.24
N LYS A 66 -3.67 2.97 -13.29
CA LYS A 66 -4.90 2.71 -12.52
C LYS A 66 -4.57 2.49 -11.04
N LEU A 67 -3.58 1.63 -10.75
CA LEU A 67 -3.23 1.25 -9.39
C LEU A 67 -2.61 2.37 -8.56
N VAL A 68 -1.89 3.31 -9.17
CA VAL A 68 -1.23 4.40 -8.44
C VAL A 68 -2.24 5.29 -7.69
N TRP A 69 -3.44 5.50 -8.25
CA TRP A 69 -4.47 6.30 -7.58
C TRP A 69 -5.03 5.59 -6.36
N GLU A 70 -5.19 4.28 -6.42
CA GLU A 70 -5.63 3.47 -5.29
C GLU A 70 -4.54 3.41 -4.21
N ALA A 71 -3.30 3.14 -4.61
CA ALA A 71 -2.14 3.13 -3.71
C ALA A 71 -1.91 4.50 -3.03
N ALA A 72 -2.21 5.60 -3.73
CA ALA A 72 -2.13 6.96 -3.17
C ALA A 72 -3.14 7.23 -2.06
N THR A 73 -4.13 6.34 -1.87
CA THR A 73 -5.10 6.40 -0.77
C THR A 73 -4.87 5.32 0.30
N CYS A 74 -3.80 4.53 0.13
CA CYS A 74 -3.41 3.44 1.02
C CYS A 74 -2.03 3.73 1.67
N PRO A 75 -1.92 4.70 2.59
CA PRO A 75 -0.63 5.13 3.14
C PRO A 75 0.08 4.04 3.97
N HIS A 76 -0.63 3.00 4.42
CA HIS A 76 -0.04 1.90 5.17
C HIS A 76 0.58 0.83 4.27
N LEU A 77 0.44 0.95 2.95
CA LEU A 77 0.98 -0.01 1.98
C LEU A 77 2.04 0.66 1.11
N GLN A 78 3.18 -0.01 0.96
CA GLN A 78 4.29 0.47 0.15
C GLN A 78 4.72 -0.65 -0.78
N LEU A 79 4.80 -0.40 -2.07
CA LEU A 79 5.32 -1.36 -3.04
C LEU A 79 6.85 -1.34 -3.02
N ARG A 80 7.49 -2.51 -2.91
CA ARG A 80 8.92 -2.66 -3.25
C ARG A 80 9.06 -3.16 -4.67
N GLN A 81 8.35 -4.22 -5.06
CA GLN A 81 8.37 -4.73 -6.43
C GLN A 81 7.04 -5.40 -6.83
N MET A 82 6.57 -5.13 -8.05
CA MET A 82 5.44 -5.85 -8.63
C MET A 82 5.78 -6.28 -10.05
N HIS A 83 5.38 -7.49 -10.43
CA HIS A 83 5.35 -7.92 -11.81
C HIS A 83 3.90 -8.05 -12.29
N VAL A 84 3.65 -7.74 -13.57
CA VAL A 84 2.32 -7.85 -14.18
C VAL A 84 2.44 -8.78 -15.37
N ASP A 85 1.71 -9.88 -15.30
CA ASP A 85 1.70 -10.94 -16.30
C ASP A 85 0.44 -10.89 -17.13
N GLY A 86 0.61 -10.83 -18.45
CA GLY A 86 -0.48 -10.86 -19.41
C GLY A 86 -1.45 -9.67 -19.29
N ASP A 87 -2.57 -9.80 -19.98
CA ASP A 87 -3.61 -8.77 -19.99
C ASP A 87 -4.56 -8.97 -18.80
N LEU A 88 -4.54 -8.03 -17.87
CA LEU A 88 -5.46 -8.01 -16.74
C LEU A 88 -6.80 -7.44 -17.17
N SER A 89 -7.88 -8.16 -16.88
CA SER A 89 -9.24 -7.61 -17.03
C SER A 89 -9.51 -6.56 -15.96
N ASP A 90 -10.41 -5.61 -16.24
CA ASP A 90 -10.83 -4.60 -15.27
C ASP A 90 -11.38 -5.24 -13.99
N GLY A 91 -12.09 -6.37 -14.09
CA GLY A 91 -12.61 -7.08 -12.91
C GLY A 91 -11.51 -7.63 -11.98
N VAL A 92 -10.37 -8.05 -12.52
CA VAL A 92 -9.22 -8.49 -11.71
C VAL A 92 -8.58 -7.29 -11.02
N LEU A 93 -8.42 -6.17 -11.74
CA LEU A 93 -7.88 -4.94 -11.18
C LEU A 93 -8.79 -4.39 -10.07
N ASP A 94 -10.09 -4.25 -10.32
CA ASP A 94 -11.06 -3.77 -9.33
C ASP A 94 -11.03 -4.62 -8.06
N HIS A 95 -10.93 -5.94 -8.22
CA HIS A 95 -10.84 -6.86 -7.10
C HIS A 95 -9.53 -6.70 -6.31
N PHE A 96 -8.41 -6.51 -7.01
CA PHE A 96 -7.12 -6.22 -6.37
C PHE A 96 -7.11 -4.87 -5.66
N CYS A 97 -7.72 -3.84 -6.25
CA CYS A 97 -7.89 -2.53 -5.62
C CYS A 97 -8.70 -2.64 -4.33
N ALA A 98 -9.84 -3.33 -4.35
CA ALA A 98 -10.65 -3.57 -3.16
C ALA A 98 -9.87 -4.30 -2.05
N TRP A 99 -9.02 -5.26 -2.43
CA TRP A 99 -8.12 -5.93 -1.51
C TRP A 99 -7.07 -4.98 -0.90
N LEU A 100 -6.43 -4.11 -1.70
CA LEU A 100 -5.48 -3.12 -1.22
C LEU A 100 -6.10 -2.21 -0.15
N HIS A 101 -7.33 -1.72 -0.37
CA HIS A 101 -8.02 -0.90 0.63
C HIS A 101 -8.26 -1.66 1.94
N LYS A 102 -8.76 -2.89 1.84
CA LYS A 102 -9.02 -3.71 3.03
C LYS A 102 -7.74 -4.06 3.78
N LEU A 103 -6.66 -4.36 3.08
CA LEU A 103 -5.36 -4.61 3.69
C LEU A 103 -4.81 -3.33 4.33
N ASN A 104 -4.97 -2.18 3.69
CA ASN A 104 -4.55 -0.88 4.24
C ASN A 104 -5.29 -0.57 5.55
N ASP A 105 -6.61 -0.73 5.56
CA ASP A 105 -7.44 -0.48 6.75
C ASP A 105 -7.01 -1.42 7.90
N HIS A 106 -6.80 -2.71 7.60
CA HIS A 106 -6.32 -3.69 8.57
C HIS A 106 -4.91 -3.38 9.12
N ALA A 107 -4.00 -2.93 8.26
CA ALA A 107 -2.67 -2.48 8.67
C ALA A 107 -2.73 -1.22 9.53
N ALA A 108 -3.66 -0.30 9.22
CA ALA A 108 -3.88 0.92 10.00
C ALA A 108 -4.42 0.60 11.40
N GLU A 109 -5.37 -0.32 11.52
CA GLU A 109 -5.93 -0.79 12.80
C GLU A 109 -4.86 -1.41 13.71
N GLN A 110 -3.90 -2.12 13.13
CA GLN A 110 -2.76 -2.69 13.84
C GLN A 110 -1.61 -1.69 14.05
N GLY A 111 -1.70 -0.47 13.49
CA GLY A 111 -0.68 0.55 13.61
C GLY A 111 0.63 0.22 12.88
N VAL A 112 0.58 -0.67 11.89
CA VAL A 112 1.76 -1.10 11.11
C VAL A 112 1.74 -0.53 9.70
N ARG A 113 2.85 -0.72 8.99
CA ARG A 113 2.95 -0.49 7.55
C ARG A 113 3.54 -1.74 6.90
N LEU A 114 3.03 -2.08 5.73
CA LEU A 114 3.43 -3.24 4.96
C LEU A 114 4.20 -2.79 3.74
N GLU A 115 5.33 -3.43 3.52
CA GLU A 115 6.00 -3.41 2.22
C GLU A 115 5.52 -4.60 1.38
N LEU A 116 5.14 -4.39 0.14
CA LEU A 116 4.51 -5.39 -0.72
C LEU A 116 5.45 -5.75 -1.87
N ASP A 117 5.65 -7.05 -2.06
CA ASP A 117 6.21 -7.63 -3.28
C ASP A 117 5.23 -8.60 -3.90
N GLY A 118 5.19 -8.72 -5.22
CA GLY A 118 4.37 -9.77 -5.81
C GLY A 118 4.24 -9.77 -7.32
N GLN A 119 3.24 -10.53 -7.75
CA GLN A 119 2.88 -10.71 -9.15
C GLN A 119 1.37 -10.63 -9.31
N LEU A 120 0.92 -9.87 -10.31
CA LEU A 120 -0.46 -9.82 -10.78
C LEU A 120 -0.58 -10.60 -12.07
N HIS A 121 -1.60 -11.45 -12.18
CA HIS A 121 -1.88 -12.23 -13.37
C HIS A 121 -3.40 -12.35 -13.60
N PRO A 122 -3.87 -12.85 -14.77
CA PRO A 122 -5.30 -12.77 -15.11
C PRO A 122 -6.23 -13.60 -14.20
N LEU A 123 -5.66 -14.48 -13.37
CA LEU A 123 -6.42 -15.32 -12.44
C LEU A 123 -6.39 -14.81 -10.99
N GLY A 124 -5.58 -13.79 -10.68
CA GLY A 124 -5.38 -13.37 -9.30
C GLY A 124 -4.05 -12.66 -9.05
N ALA A 125 -3.56 -12.81 -7.82
CA ALA A 125 -2.31 -12.22 -7.38
C ALA A 125 -1.57 -13.11 -6.39
N GLU A 126 -0.24 -13.09 -6.45
CA GLU A 126 0.63 -13.66 -5.43
C GLU A 126 1.42 -12.53 -4.76
N ILE A 127 1.11 -12.23 -3.50
CA ILE A 127 1.67 -11.09 -2.78
C ILE A 127 2.37 -11.55 -1.50
N ARG A 128 3.55 -10.98 -1.24
CA ARG A 128 4.28 -11.08 0.01
C ARG A 128 4.29 -9.71 0.69
N GLY A 129 3.84 -9.66 1.93
CA GLY A 129 3.89 -8.47 2.77
C GLY A 129 5.02 -8.59 3.78
N TYR A 130 5.91 -7.61 3.83
CA TYR A 130 6.97 -7.51 4.84
C TYR A 130 6.58 -6.48 5.88
N VAL A 131 6.84 -6.82 7.14
CA VAL A 131 6.50 -5.98 8.29
C VAL A 131 7.60 -6.08 9.34
N GLU A 132 7.85 -4.98 10.05
CA GLU A 132 8.84 -4.92 11.14
C GLU A 132 8.26 -5.28 12.52
N ALA A 133 6.93 -5.38 12.60
CA ALA A 133 6.18 -5.63 13.83
C ALA A 133 5.19 -6.79 13.60
N PRO A 134 4.74 -7.48 14.65
CA PRO A 134 3.76 -8.55 14.52
C PRO A 134 2.53 -8.07 13.76
N PHE A 135 2.18 -8.78 12.70
CA PHE A 135 0.99 -8.54 11.91
C PHE A 135 0.21 -9.84 11.80
N VAL A 136 -1.04 -9.81 12.26
CA VAL A 136 -1.94 -10.96 12.16
C VAL A 136 -2.89 -10.70 11.00
N LEU A 137 -2.88 -11.57 9.99
CA LEU A 137 -3.82 -11.50 8.90
C LEU A 137 -5.22 -11.92 9.40
N ASP A 138 -6.23 -11.10 9.11
CA ASP A 138 -7.62 -11.45 9.38
C ASP A 138 -8.08 -12.58 8.43
N GLU A 139 -8.62 -13.66 8.99
CA GLU A 139 -9.19 -14.78 8.22
C GLU A 139 -10.36 -14.33 7.33
N ALA A 140 -11.13 -13.33 7.77
CA ALA A 140 -12.21 -12.77 6.96
C ALA A 140 -11.67 -11.99 5.75
N LEU A 141 -10.54 -11.29 5.91
CA LEU A 141 -9.82 -10.66 4.81
C LEU A 141 -9.33 -11.72 3.82
N ALA A 142 -8.65 -12.77 4.28
CA ALA A 142 -8.17 -13.85 3.40
C ALA A 142 -9.33 -14.54 2.65
N SER A 143 -10.45 -14.78 3.34
CA SER A 143 -11.62 -15.46 2.76
C SER A 143 -12.40 -14.60 1.76
N SER A 144 -12.34 -13.26 1.89
CA SER A 144 -13.04 -12.33 0.99
C SER A 144 -12.36 -12.19 -0.37
N PHE A 145 -11.09 -12.57 -0.47
CA PHE A 145 -10.24 -12.39 -1.65
C PHE A 145 -9.49 -13.69 -2.01
N PRO A 146 -10.19 -14.80 -2.30
CA PRO A 146 -9.58 -16.14 -2.45
C PRO A 146 -8.59 -16.28 -3.62
N GLN A 147 -8.64 -15.38 -4.60
CA GLN A 147 -7.72 -15.33 -5.73
C GLN A 147 -6.41 -14.56 -5.43
N ILE A 148 -6.29 -13.99 -4.23
CA ILE A 148 -5.08 -13.29 -3.79
C ILE A 148 -4.38 -14.17 -2.76
N ALA A 149 -3.32 -14.84 -3.20
CA ALA A 149 -2.44 -15.56 -2.29
C ALA A 149 -1.55 -14.55 -1.57
N PHE A 150 -1.87 -14.26 -0.30
CA PHE A 150 -1.11 -13.32 0.51
C PHE A 150 -0.33 -14.05 1.62
N THR A 151 0.98 -13.78 1.70
CA THR A 151 1.86 -14.29 2.75
C THR A 151 2.53 -13.14 3.48
N VAL A 152 2.61 -13.22 4.80
CA VAL A 152 3.29 -12.22 5.63
C VAL A 152 4.66 -12.75 6.01
N VAL A 153 5.69 -11.91 5.83
CA VAL A 153 7.07 -12.17 6.21
C VAL A 153 7.43 -11.20 7.32
N ASP A 154 7.65 -11.72 8.52
CA ASP A 154 8.13 -10.92 9.65
C ASP A 154 9.65 -10.73 9.51
N ASN A 155 10.08 -9.48 9.35
CA ASN A 155 11.51 -9.14 9.28
C ASN A 155 12.18 -9.21 10.67
N GLY A 156 11.43 -9.48 11.73
CA GLY A 156 11.85 -9.49 13.13
C GLY A 156 12.84 -10.59 13.55
N ASN A 157 13.36 -11.44 12.65
CA ASN A 157 14.40 -12.42 12.99
C ASN A 157 15.35 -12.74 11.81
N HIS A 158 16.29 -11.85 11.52
CA HIS A 158 17.58 -12.22 10.93
C HIS A 158 18.71 -11.88 11.89
N THR A 159 18.86 -12.69 12.94
CA THR A 159 20.18 -12.88 13.55
C THR A 159 20.83 -14.06 12.81
N GLU A 160 21.66 -13.77 11.80
CA GLU A 160 22.62 -14.76 11.31
C GLU A 160 23.54 -15.15 12.47
N MET A 161 23.26 -16.28 13.13
CA MET A 161 24.29 -16.96 13.88
C MET A 161 25.20 -17.68 12.88
N ARG A 162 26.33 -17.03 12.56
CA ARG A 162 27.50 -17.71 12.01
C ARG A 162 27.95 -18.78 13.00
N GLY A 163 27.81 -20.05 12.61
CA GLY A 163 28.58 -21.16 13.14
C GLY A 163 29.78 -21.43 12.24
#